data_AF-A0A1A2NID4-F1
#
_entry.id   AF-A0A1A2NID4-F1
#
_cell.length_a   1.000
_cell.length_b   1.000
_cell.length_c   1.000
_cell.angle_alpha   90.00
_cell.angle_beta   90.00
_cell.angle_gamma   90.00
#
_symmetry.space_group_name_H-M   'P 1'
#
loop_
_entity.id
_entity.type
_entity.pdbx_description
1 polymer ?
#
loop_
_entity_poly.entity_id
_entity_poly.type
_entity_poly.pdbx_seq_one_letter_code
_entity_poly.pdbx_strand_id
1 'polypeptide(L)'
;MDGRVAAGHLLDPAATPELRNFPAGIHRVVVAADNAATPIGEALVGAPVTAHVDGSTQNLGIITGIEEARHWVVVDLIGPFLTRQNAELVVDR
;
A
#
# COMPACT_ATOMS: atom_id res chain seq x y z
N MET A 1 11.78 10.32 13.82
CA MET A 1 11.06 10.72 12.61
C MET A 1 9.59 10.63 12.95
N ASP A 2 8.91 11.77 13.09
CA ASP A 2 7.48 11.78 13.35
C ASP A 2 6.76 11.42 12.05
N GLY A 3 6.43 10.14 11.90
CA GLY A 3 5.69 9.66 10.73
C GLY A 3 4.28 10.22 10.75
N ARG A 4 3.94 11.11 9.82
CA ARG A 4 2.56 11.55 9.62
C ARG A 4 1.79 10.39 8.99
N VAL A 5 0.76 9.91 9.69
CA VAL A 5 -0.14 8.85 9.20
C VAL A 5 -1.25 9.50 8.38
N ALA A 6 -1.46 9.03 7.16
CA ALA A 6 -2.59 9.42 6.32
C ALA A 6 -3.64 8.30 6.30
N ALA A 7 -4.91 8.67 6.45
CA ALA A 7 -6.02 7.75 6.24
C ALA A 7 -6.19 7.47 4.74
N GLY A 8 -6.70 6.28 4.42
CA GLY A 8 -6.99 5.88 3.05
C GLY A 8 -7.89 4.65 2.99
N HIS A 9 -8.38 4.37 1.79
CA HIS A 9 -9.27 3.24 1.52
C HIS A 9 -8.87 2.47 0.27
N LEU A 10 -9.29 1.19 0.21
CA LEU A 10 -9.08 0.34 -0.95
C LEU A 10 -10.07 0.71 -2.05
N LEU A 11 -9.57 0.80 -3.28
CA LEU A 11 -10.40 0.99 -4.47
C LEU A 11 -10.97 -0.34 -4.94
N ASP A 12 -12.27 -0.37 -5.25
CA ASP A 12 -12.94 -1.52 -5.83
C ASP A 12 -12.69 -1.57 -7.36
N PRO A 13 -12.04 -2.62 -7.89
CA PRO A 13 -11.83 -2.79 -9.33
C PRO A 13 -13.09 -2.75 -10.18
N ALA A 14 -14.24 -3.18 -9.64
CA ALA A 14 -15.51 -3.14 -10.38
C ALA A 14 -16.05 -1.70 -10.51
N ALA A 15 -15.75 -0.84 -9.54
CA ALA A 15 -16.21 0.53 -9.47
C ALA A 15 -15.16 1.55 -9.97
N THR A 16 -13.92 1.14 -10.24
CA THR A 16 -12.81 2.04 -10.64
C THR A 16 -12.19 1.61 -11.98
N PRO A 17 -12.73 2.08 -13.12
CA PRO A 17 -12.27 1.74 -14.47
C PRO A 17 -10.78 1.97 -14.76
N GLU A 18 -10.18 2.95 -14.10
CA GLU A 18 -8.78 3.35 -14.23
C GLU A 18 -7.82 2.25 -13.76
N LEU A 19 -8.30 1.35 -12.90
CA LEU A 19 -7.53 0.20 -12.40
C LEU A 19 -7.19 -0.82 -13.50
N ARG A 20 -7.87 -0.77 -14.67
CA ARG A 20 -7.59 -1.66 -15.81
C ARG A 20 -6.16 -1.55 -16.36
N ASN A 21 -5.53 -0.39 -16.16
CA ASN A 21 -4.17 -0.13 -16.61
C ASN A 21 -3.11 -0.49 -15.56
N PHE A 22 -3.52 -0.82 -14.33
CA PHE A 22 -2.63 -1.33 -13.31
C PHE A 22 -2.50 -2.84 -13.47
N PRO A 23 -1.27 -3.41 -13.39
CA PRO A 23 -1.09 -4.86 -13.47
C PRO A 23 -1.89 -5.55 -12.37
N ALA A 24 -2.94 -6.30 -12.77
CA ALA A 24 -3.72 -7.10 -11.87
C ALA A 24 -2.92 -8.36 -11.48
N GLY A 25 -2.30 -8.33 -10.30
CA GLY A 25 -1.86 -9.51 -9.60
C GLY A 25 -2.79 -9.76 -8.42
N ILE A 26 -3.02 -11.02 -8.05
CA ILE A 26 -3.89 -11.46 -6.94
C ILE A 26 -3.45 -10.87 -5.56
N HIS A 27 -2.38 -10.09 -5.56
CA HIS A 27 -1.64 -9.65 -4.39
C HIS A 27 -1.27 -8.16 -4.41
N ARG A 28 -1.89 -7.38 -5.30
CA ARG A 28 -1.68 -5.94 -5.43
C ARG A 28 -3.00 -5.21 -5.24
N VAL A 29 -2.98 -4.16 -4.43
CA VAL A 29 -4.13 -3.29 -4.21
C VAL A 29 -3.75 -1.84 -4.46
N VAL A 30 -4.75 -1.01 -4.77
CA VAL A 30 -4.57 0.44 -4.87
C VAL A 30 -5.29 1.08 -3.69
N VAL A 31 -4.57 1.92 -2.96
CA VAL A 31 -5.10 2.68 -1.83
C VAL A 31 -5.14 4.15 -2.23
N ALA A 32 -6.33 4.75 -2.15
CA ALA A 32 -6.48 6.19 -2.25
C ALA A 32 -6.25 6.81 -0.87
N ALA A 33 -5.40 7.84 -0.80
CA ALA A 33 -5.26 8.60 0.43
C ALA A 33 -6.39 9.64 0.53
N ASP A 34 -7.07 9.66 1.68
CA ASP A 34 -8.31 10.44 1.84
C ASP A 34 -8.04 11.95 1.97
N ASN A 35 -6.83 12.31 2.43
CA ASN A 35 -6.42 13.70 2.58
C ASN A 35 -5.45 14.10 1.47
N ALA A 36 -5.97 14.76 0.44
CA ALA A 36 -5.22 15.27 -0.70
C ALA A 36 -4.14 16.30 -0.34
N ALA A 37 -4.18 16.92 0.85
CA ALA A 37 -3.13 17.80 1.34
C ALA A 37 -1.92 17.05 1.91
N THR A 38 -2.04 15.73 2.12
CA THR A 38 -0.90 14.89 2.51
C THR A 38 0.02 14.76 1.30
N PRO A 39 1.30 15.12 1.41
CA PRO A 39 2.24 14.86 0.33
C PRO A 39 2.35 13.35 0.10
N ILE A 40 2.03 12.90 -1.11
CA ILE A 40 2.42 11.57 -1.60
C ILE A 40 3.36 11.77 -2.78
N GLY A 41 4.37 10.90 -2.89
CA GLY A 41 5.34 10.97 -3.97
C GLY A 41 6.32 9.81 -3.90
N GLU A 42 7.18 9.73 -4.91
CA GLU A 42 8.13 8.61 -5.12
C GLU A 42 8.98 8.26 -3.88
N ALA A 43 9.25 9.23 -2.99
CA ALA A 43 9.98 8.98 -1.74
C ALA A 43 9.28 7.99 -0.78
N LEU A 44 7.99 7.71 -0.99
CA LEU A 44 7.23 6.75 -0.20
C LEU A 44 7.32 5.31 -0.74
N VAL A 45 7.93 5.08 -1.92
CA VAL A 45 8.15 3.72 -2.43
C VAL A 45 9.05 2.94 -1.46
N GLY A 46 8.63 1.72 -1.12
CA GLY A 46 9.27 0.88 -0.10
C GLY A 46 8.73 1.11 1.32
N ALA A 47 7.92 2.15 1.55
CA ALA A 47 7.31 2.37 2.86
C ALA A 47 6.19 1.34 3.15
N PRO A 48 6.00 0.95 4.42
CA PRO A 48 4.91 0.06 4.82
C PRO A 48 3.57 0.79 4.79
N VAL A 49 2.52 0.05 4.37
CA VAL A 49 1.12 0.44 4.51
C VAL A 49 0.50 -0.42 5.60
N THR A 50 -0.23 0.23 6.51
CA THR A 50 -0.95 -0.44 7.59
C THR A 50 -2.46 -0.30 7.43
N ALA A 51 -3.22 -1.31 7.83
CA ALA A 51 -4.68 -1.28 7.93
C ALA A 51 -5.11 -1.35 9.39
N HIS A 52 -6.24 -0.75 9.73
CA HIS A 52 -6.84 -0.86 11.06
C HIS A 52 -7.99 -1.86 11.02
N VAL A 53 -7.87 -2.95 11.77
CA VAL A 53 -8.82 -4.08 11.79
C VAL A 53 -9.09 -4.43 13.25
N ASP A 54 -10.36 -4.43 13.65
CA ASP A 54 -10.81 -4.80 15.00
C ASP A 54 -10.06 -4.08 16.14
N GLY A 55 -9.80 -2.78 15.96
CA GLY A 55 -9.09 -1.97 16.96
C GLY A 55 -7.57 -2.15 16.96
N SER A 56 -7.02 -2.97 16.07
CA SER A 56 -5.58 -3.20 15.92
C SER A 56 -5.05 -2.68 14.60
N THR A 57 -3.84 -2.12 14.62
CA THR A 57 -3.12 -1.75 13.40
C THR A 57 -2.29 -2.95 12.93
N GLN A 58 -2.48 -3.36 11.68
CA GLN A 58 -1.83 -4.51 11.05
C GLN A 58 -1.08 -4.06 9.79
N ASN A 59 0.03 -4.71 9.46
CA ASN A 59 0.73 -4.46 8.20
C ASN A 59 -0.08 -5.03 7.02
N LEU A 60 -0.43 -4.17 6.06
CA LEU A 60 -1.13 -4.54 4.84
C LEU A 60 -0.14 -4.94 3.75
N GLY A 61 0.90 -4.13 3.54
CA GLY A 61 1.81 -4.31 2.42
C GLY A 61 2.88 -3.23 2.32
N ILE A 62 3.55 -3.18 1.17
CA ILE A 62 4.60 -2.22 0.85
C ILE A 62 4.19 -1.41 -0.37
N ILE A 63 4.44 -0.11 -0.34
CA ILE A 63 4.22 0.77 -1.50
C ILE A 63 5.23 0.42 -2.59
N THR A 64 4.74 0.10 -3.79
CA THR A 64 5.57 -0.23 -4.96
C THR A 64 5.39 0.73 -6.13
N GLY A 65 4.48 1.69 -6.02
CA GLY A 65 4.26 2.70 -7.04
C GLY A 65 3.33 3.79 -6.53
N ILE A 66 3.40 4.96 -7.18
CA ILE A 66 2.62 6.15 -6.84
C ILE A 66 1.93 6.64 -8.11
N GLU A 67 0.67 7.06 -7.99
CA GLU A 67 -0.03 7.84 -9.01
C GLU A 67 -0.42 9.18 -8.38
N GLU A 68 0.48 10.15 -8.49
CA GLU A 68 0.37 11.44 -7.82
C GLU A 68 -0.86 12.23 -8.26
N ALA A 69 -1.23 12.16 -9.55
CA ALA A 69 -2.35 12.93 -10.09
C ALA A 69 -3.70 12.52 -9.47
N ARG A 70 -3.82 11.26 -9.05
CA ARG A 70 -5.05 10.72 -8.43
C ARG A 70 -4.93 10.59 -6.91
N HIS A 71 -3.79 10.93 -6.35
CA HIS A 71 -3.49 10.74 -4.94
C HIS A 71 -3.55 9.26 -4.49
N TRP A 72 -3.03 8.36 -5.34
CA TRP A 72 -3.09 6.91 -5.11
C TRP A 72 -1.70 6.30 -4.87
N VAL A 73 -1.69 5.22 -4.10
CA VAL A 73 -0.51 4.36 -3.91
C VAL A 73 -0.83 2.93 -4.32
N VAL A 74 0.11 2.31 -5.03
CA VAL A 74 0.05 0.89 -5.39
C VAL A 74 0.77 0.09 -4.32
N VAL A 75 0.08 -0.86 -3.72
CA VAL A 75 0.56 -1.63 -2.58
C VAL A 75 0.63 -3.10 -2.95
N ASP A 76 1.81 -3.69 -2.79
CA ASP A 76 1.97 -5.14 -2.83
C ASP A 76 1.74 -5.70 -1.41
N LEU A 77 0.79 -6.62 -1.27
CA LEU A 77 0.40 -7.20 0.01
C LEU A 77 1.57 -7.93 0.68
N ILE A 78 1.68 -7.81 2.01
CA ILE A 78 2.89 -8.20 2.75
C ILE A 78 3.24 -9.68 2.59
N GLY A 79 2.28 -10.61 2.72
CA GLY A 79 2.56 -12.05 2.59
C GLY A 79 3.14 -12.42 1.21
N PRO A 80 2.43 -12.11 0.12
CA PRO A 80 2.94 -12.34 -1.24
C PRO A 80 4.20 -11.54 -1.61
N PHE A 81 4.38 -10.35 -1.05
CA PHE A 81 5.61 -9.58 -1.19
C PHE A 81 6.80 -10.33 -0.57
N LEU A 82 6.65 -10.79 0.67
CA LEU A 82 7.67 -11.57 1.38
C LEU A 82 8.03 -12.87 0.63
N THR A 83 7.04 -13.57 0.05
CA THR A 83 7.29 -14.75 -0.79
C THR A 83 8.16 -14.42 -2.01
N ARG A 84 7.93 -13.28 -2.67
CA ARG A 84 8.75 -12.86 -3.84
C ARG A 84 10.16 -12.41 -3.46
N GLN A 85 10.33 -11.84 -2.27
CA GLN A 85 11.63 -11.34 -1.81
C GLN A 85 12.46 -12.42 -1.08
N ASN A 86 12.02 -13.68 -1.07
CA ASN A 86 12.65 -14.78 -0.33
C ASN A 86 12.86 -14.42 1.15
N ALA A 87 11.78 -13.99 1.82
CA ALA A 87 11.87 -13.50 3.18
C ALA A 87 12.48 -14.52 4.15
N GLU A 88 13.51 -14.07 4.87
CA GLU A 88 14.14 -14.83 5.94
C GLU A 88 13.53 -14.42 7.29
N LEU A 89 13.19 -15.42 8.11
CA LEU A 89 12.76 -15.21 9.48
C LEU A 89 14.00 -15.12 10.37
N VAL A 90 14.30 -13.94 10.90
CA VAL A 90 15.34 -13.78 11.93
C VAL A 90 14.75 -14.18 13.27
N VAL A 91 15.00 -15.43 13.68
CA VAL A 91 14.46 -16.03 14.91
C VAL A 91 15.29 -15.77 16.16
N ASP A 92 16.53 -15.29 16.05
CA ASP A 92 17.39 -15.01 17.19
C ASP A 92 18.31 -13.80 16.93
N ARG A 93 18.57 -13.03 18.00
CA ARG A 93 19.53 -11.91 18.04
C ARG A 93 20.48 -12.08 19.21
#